data_AF-F0Q7V3-F1
#
_entry.id   AF-F0Q7V3-F1
#
_cell.length_a   1.000
_cell.length_b   1.000
_cell.length_c   1.000
_cell.angle_alpha   90.00
_cell.angle_beta   90.00
_cell.angle_gamma   90.00
#
_symmetry.space_group_name_H-M   'P 1'
#
loop_
_entity.id
_entity.type
_entity.pdbx_description
1 polymer ?
#
loop_
_entity_poly.entity_id
_entity_poly.type
_entity_poly.pdbx_seq_one_letter_code
_entity_poly.pdbx_strand_id
1 'polypeptide(L)'
;MNLLSCYDNAIGLAETGDFSGLDSFFKQWGSSPSSGANRGEWLDHMLLGYGALDVSIKAYLLDALVTIDMEAACRLAEKDLATAYWDFRWSGGDVHQHLSIMAQMEGADLPTICLDYNQNMAMASAVLDGSSLKRVLHDQAQR
;
A
#
# COMPACT_ATOMS: atom_id res chain seq x y z
N MET A 1 19.37 9.87 13.96
CA MET A 1 19.51 9.30 12.59
C MET A 1 18.33 9.78 11.78
N ASN A 2 18.52 10.19 10.52
CA ASN A 2 17.45 10.71 9.67
C ASN A 2 16.73 9.50 9.03
N LEU A 3 15.43 9.31 9.30
CA LEU A 3 14.65 8.19 8.74
C LEU A 3 14.68 8.16 7.17
N LEU A 4 15.09 9.23 6.46
CA LEU A 4 14.94 9.46 5.00
C LEU A 4 16.12 8.77 4.37
N SER A 5 17.29 9.10 4.90
CA SER A 5 18.49 8.32 4.65
C SER A 5 18.34 6.86 5.05
N CYS A 6 17.57 6.52 6.10
CA CYS A 6 17.34 5.12 6.45
C CYS A 6 16.46 4.41 5.43
N TYR A 7 15.39 5.07 4.97
CA TYR A 7 14.52 4.57 3.91
C TYR A 7 15.29 4.40 2.59
N ASP A 8 15.99 5.43 2.12
CA ASP A 8 16.73 5.40 0.85
C ASP A 8 17.80 4.31 0.86
N ASN A 9 18.53 4.15 1.97
CA ASN A 9 19.50 3.07 2.13
C ASN A 9 18.82 1.69 2.19
N ALA A 10 17.67 1.57 2.85
CA ALA A 10 16.93 0.32 2.93
C ALA A 10 16.40 -0.12 1.56
N ILE A 11 15.93 0.82 0.74
CA ILE A 11 15.53 0.58 -0.64
C ILE A 11 16.72 0.14 -1.48
N GLY A 12 17.86 0.83 -1.40
CA GLY A 12 19.06 0.45 -2.15
C GLY A 12 19.56 -0.96 -1.80
N LEU A 13 19.40 -1.39 -0.54
CA LEU A 13 19.70 -2.76 -0.12
C LEU A 13 18.65 -3.77 -0.64
N ALA A 14 17.36 -3.42 -0.58
CA ALA A 14 16.28 -4.27 -1.06
C ALA A 14 16.36 -4.51 -2.57
N GLU A 15 16.78 -3.51 -3.35
CA GLU A 15 17.08 -3.66 -4.79
C GLU A 15 18.18 -4.69 -5.08
N THR A 16 19.07 -4.96 -4.10
CA THR A 16 20.08 -6.02 -4.19
C THR A 16 19.62 -7.38 -3.63
N GLY A 17 18.35 -7.48 -3.22
CA GLY A 17 17.76 -8.69 -2.62
C GLY A 17 17.92 -8.79 -1.10
N ASP A 18 18.41 -7.75 -0.43
CA ASP A 18 18.59 -7.72 1.03
C ASP A 18 17.48 -6.90 1.71
N PHE A 19 16.50 -7.60 2.29
CA PHE A 19 15.38 -6.99 3.01
C PHE A 19 15.72 -6.56 4.45
N SER A 20 16.92 -6.88 4.96
CA SER A 20 17.30 -6.54 6.34
C SER A 20 17.38 -5.02 6.59
N GLY A 21 17.65 -4.25 5.53
CA GLY A 21 17.57 -2.80 5.53
C GLY A 21 16.15 -2.29 5.81
N LEU A 22 15.16 -2.89 5.13
CA LEU A 22 13.74 -2.56 5.31
C LEU A 22 13.27 -2.90 6.72
N ASP A 23 13.63 -4.07 7.24
CA ASP A 23 13.30 -4.45 8.62
C ASP A 23 13.86 -3.49 9.66
N SER A 24 15.10 -3.04 9.43
CA SER A 24 15.77 -2.09 10.32
C SER A 24 15.12 -0.72 10.27
N PHE A 25 14.72 -0.26 9.08
CA PHE A 25 13.93 0.96 8.89
C PHE A 25 12.58 0.86 9.62
N PHE A 26 11.84 -0.23 9.44
CA PHE A 26 10.52 -0.43 10.05
C PHE A 26 10.56 -0.48 11.57
N LYS A 27 11.55 -1.18 12.15
CA LYS A 27 11.77 -1.18 13.60
C LYS A 27 12.00 0.23 14.15
N GLN A 28 12.75 1.05 13.41
CA GLN A 28 13.00 2.44 13.81
C GLN A 28 11.76 3.30 13.66
N TRP A 29 11.01 3.15 12.56
CA TRP A 29 9.76 3.85 12.33
C TRP A 29 8.76 3.57 13.45
N GLY A 30 8.51 2.29 13.76
CA GLY A 30 7.57 1.88 14.82
C GLY A 30 8.01 2.29 16.23
N SER A 31 9.31 2.52 16.45
CA SER A 31 9.85 3.00 17.73
C SER A 31 9.87 4.53 17.86
N SER A 32 9.60 5.26 16.78
CA SER A 32 9.68 6.72 16.75
C SER A 32 8.39 7.32 17.32
N PRO A 33 8.46 8.15 18.40
CA PRO A 33 7.28 8.80 18.95
C PRO A 33 6.70 9.76 17.91
N SER A 34 5.57 9.40 17.35
CA SER A 34 4.91 10.10 16.26
C SER A 34 4.42 11.49 16.70
N SER A 35 5.22 12.54 16.43
CA SER A 35 4.76 13.94 16.49
C SER A 35 4.73 14.55 15.08
N GLY A 36 3.65 14.24 14.35
CA GLY A 36 2.93 15.07 13.37
C GLY A 36 3.66 15.78 12.22
N ALA A 37 4.73 16.54 12.46
CA ALA A 37 5.25 17.51 11.49
C ALA A 37 5.96 16.88 10.30
N ASN A 38 6.70 15.77 10.51
CA ASN A 38 7.51 15.20 9.43
C ASN A 38 6.80 14.03 8.73
N ARG A 39 5.76 13.42 9.31
CA ARG A 39 5.08 12.20 8.80
C ARG A 39 4.45 12.39 7.42
N GLY A 40 3.92 13.57 7.13
CA GLY A 40 3.44 13.92 5.79
C GLY A 40 4.56 13.93 4.76
N GLU A 41 5.66 14.63 5.05
CA GLU A 41 6.85 14.72 4.18
C GLU A 41 7.49 13.35 3.94
N TRP A 42 7.50 12.50 4.97
CA TRP A 42 7.95 11.11 4.88
C TRP A 42 7.15 10.31 3.87
N LEU A 43 5.82 10.38 3.99
CA LEU A 43 4.93 9.67 3.08
C LEU A 43 5.08 10.21 1.66
N ASP A 44 5.16 11.52 1.50
CA ASP A 44 5.34 12.13 0.20
C ASP A 44 6.68 11.71 -0.46
N HIS A 45 7.76 11.62 0.32
CA HIS A 45 9.06 11.11 -0.15
C HIS A 45 9.02 9.63 -0.49
N MET A 46 8.48 8.80 0.40
CA MET A 46 8.30 7.36 0.13
C MET A 46 7.51 7.14 -1.14
N LEU A 47 6.42 7.87 -1.34
CA LEU A 47 5.57 7.80 -2.51
C LEU A 47 6.29 8.17 -3.82
N LEU A 48 7.28 9.07 -3.79
CA LEU A 48 8.07 9.41 -4.97
C LEU A 48 8.97 8.26 -5.41
N GLY A 49 9.62 7.58 -4.44
CA GLY A 49 10.47 6.43 -4.72
C GLY A 49 9.68 5.15 -4.99
N TYR A 50 8.53 4.99 -4.33
CA TYR A 50 7.75 3.75 -4.31
C TYR A 50 7.31 3.30 -5.70
N GLY A 51 6.86 4.22 -6.55
CA GLY A 51 6.34 3.88 -7.88
C GLY A 51 7.34 3.13 -8.77
N ALA A 52 8.64 3.40 -8.61
CA ALA A 52 9.72 2.80 -9.40
C ALA A 52 10.24 1.47 -8.83
N LEU A 53 9.78 1.07 -7.65
CA LEU A 53 10.25 -0.15 -6.99
C LEU A 53 9.71 -1.42 -7.67
N ASP A 54 10.48 -2.49 -7.55
CA ASP A 54 10.02 -3.83 -7.93
C ASP A 54 8.79 -4.24 -7.11
N VAL A 55 7.93 -5.05 -7.74
CA VAL A 55 6.66 -5.49 -7.16
C VAL A 55 6.82 -6.20 -5.83
N SER A 56 7.90 -6.97 -5.66
CA SER A 56 8.18 -7.69 -4.42
C SER A 56 8.51 -6.75 -3.26
N ILE A 57 9.23 -5.66 -3.55
CA ILE A 57 9.59 -4.63 -2.57
C ILE A 57 8.32 -3.83 -2.20
N LYS A 58 7.49 -3.49 -3.19
CA LYS A 58 6.20 -2.83 -2.99
C LYS A 58 5.29 -3.60 -2.04
N ALA A 59 5.07 -4.88 -2.32
CA ALA A 59 4.23 -5.75 -1.50
C ALA A 59 4.77 -5.88 -0.06
N TYR A 60 6.09 -6.02 0.10
CA TYR A 60 6.74 -6.08 1.41
C TYR A 60 6.53 -4.79 2.23
N LEU A 61 6.75 -3.64 1.58
CA LEU A 61 6.59 -2.34 2.21
C LEU A 61 5.15 -2.13 2.69
N LEU A 62 4.16 -2.44 1.85
CA LEU A 62 2.74 -2.32 2.21
C LEU A 62 2.38 -3.19 3.42
N ASP A 63 2.78 -4.46 3.43
CA ASP A 63 2.47 -5.40 4.52
C ASP A 63 3.06 -4.95 5.87
N ALA A 64 4.32 -4.49 5.83
CA ALA A 64 4.98 -3.95 7.01
C ALA A 64 4.32 -2.65 7.51
N LEU A 65 3.92 -1.76 6.61
CA LEU A 65 3.22 -0.52 6.96
C LEU A 65 1.84 -0.78 7.57
N VAL A 66 1.07 -1.75 7.06
CA VAL A 66 -0.23 -2.15 7.65
C VAL A 66 -0.09 -2.47 9.14
N THR A 67 1.01 -3.11 9.52
CA THR A 67 1.27 -3.53 10.90
C THR A 67 1.69 -2.37 11.81
N ILE A 68 2.34 -1.35 11.26
CA ILE A 68 3.01 -0.29 12.04
C ILE A 68 2.21 1.02 12.00
N ASP A 69 1.58 1.31 10.87
CA ASP A 69 0.98 2.59 10.51
C ASP A 69 -0.06 2.42 9.39
N MET A 70 -1.29 2.09 9.77
CA MET A 70 -2.37 1.84 8.80
C MET A 70 -2.71 3.07 7.94
N GLU A 71 -2.62 4.28 8.51
CA GLU A 71 -2.90 5.52 7.76
C GLU A 71 -1.86 5.74 6.66
N ALA A 72 -0.58 5.51 6.96
CA ALA A 72 0.49 5.52 5.97
C ALA A 72 0.27 4.46 4.89
N ALA A 73 -0.05 3.23 5.29
CA ALA A 73 -0.33 2.13 4.37
C ALA A 73 -1.47 2.48 3.40
N CYS A 74 -2.54 3.08 3.90
CA CYS A 74 -3.69 3.49 3.09
C CYS A 74 -3.34 4.60 2.11
N ARG A 75 -2.64 5.65 2.54
CA ARG A 75 -2.19 6.73 1.64
C ARG A 75 -1.27 6.20 0.53
N LEU A 76 -0.43 5.22 0.86
CA LEU A 76 0.43 4.54 -0.11
C LEU A 76 -0.41 3.74 -1.10
N ALA A 77 -1.36 2.96 -0.59
CA ALA A 77 -2.25 2.13 -1.40
C ALA A 77 -3.14 2.97 -2.34
N GLU A 78 -3.72 4.08 -1.87
CA GLU A 78 -4.52 4.98 -2.70
C GLU A 78 -3.73 5.52 -3.90
N LYS A 79 -2.47 5.92 -3.67
CA LYS A 79 -1.64 6.53 -4.71
C LYS A 79 -1.06 5.51 -5.68
N ASP A 80 -0.75 4.30 -5.23
CA ASP A 80 -0.27 3.23 -6.10
C ASP A 80 -1.40 2.43 -6.74
N LEU A 81 -2.66 2.55 -6.31
CA LEU A 81 -3.80 1.81 -6.88
C LEU A 81 -3.91 1.99 -8.40
N ALA A 82 -3.61 3.18 -8.93
CA ALA A 82 -3.62 3.42 -10.38
C ALA A 82 -2.50 2.64 -11.09
N THR A 83 -1.29 2.68 -10.56
CA THR A 83 -0.15 1.89 -11.07
C THR A 83 -0.45 0.41 -10.96
N ALA A 84 -0.95 -0.03 -9.80
CA ALA A 84 -1.40 -1.39 -9.56
C ALA A 84 -2.54 -1.79 -10.51
N TYR A 85 -3.42 -0.89 -10.91
CA TYR A 85 -4.46 -1.19 -11.89
C TYR A 85 -3.88 -1.37 -13.31
N TRP A 86 -2.91 -0.54 -13.71
CA TRP A 86 -2.35 -0.56 -15.06
C TRP A 86 -1.28 -1.63 -15.29
N ASP A 87 -0.43 -1.89 -14.30
CA ASP A 87 0.69 -2.85 -14.39
C ASP A 87 0.22 -4.30 -14.19
N PHE A 88 -0.93 -4.53 -13.54
CA PHE A 88 -1.39 -5.85 -13.13
C PHE A 88 -2.40 -6.52 -14.04
N ARG A 89 -2.30 -6.27 -15.35
CA ARG A 89 -3.06 -7.05 -16.36
C ARG A 89 -2.84 -8.59 -16.24
N TRP A 90 -1.88 -9.03 -15.40
CA TRP A 90 -1.48 -10.42 -15.19
C TRP A 90 -1.54 -10.93 -13.74
N SER A 91 -1.81 -10.10 -12.72
CA SER A 91 -1.91 -10.54 -11.31
C SER A 91 -2.97 -9.75 -10.53
N GLY A 92 -4.16 -10.33 -10.34
CA GLY A 92 -5.22 -9.70 -9.54
C GLY A 92 -4.92 -9.61 -8.04
N GLY A 93 -3.78 -10.14 -7.56
CA GLY A 93 -3.42 -10.22 -6.14
C GLY A 93 -3.01 -8.87 -5.54
N ASP A 94 -2.24 -8.08 -6.27
CA ASP A 94 -1.71 -6.82 -5.74
C ASP A 94 -2.79 -5.74 -5.73
N VAL A 95 -3.65 -5.71 -6.75
CA VAL A 95 -4.88 -4.89 -6.75
C VAL A 95 -5.74 -5.24 -5.54
N HIS A 96 -5.88 -6.53 -5.22
CA HIS A 96 -6.63 -6.97 -4.04
C HIS A 96 -5.99 -6.51 -2.73
N GLN A 97 -4.65 -6.54 -2.64
CA GLN A 97 -3.93 -6.06 -1.47
C GLN A 97 -4.21 -4.57 -1.23
N HIS A 98 -4.13 -3.75 -2.29
CA HIS A 98 -4.42 -2.31 -2.21
C HIS A 98 -5.88 -2.04 -1.77
N LEU A 99 -6.84 -2.71 -2.40
CA LEU A 99 -8.25 -2.60 -2.03
C LEU A 99 -8.50 -3.06 -0.59
N SER A 100 -7.85 -4.13 -0.13
CA SER A 100 -8.02 -4.63 1.24
C SER A 100 -7.55 -3.62 2.29
N ILE A 101 -6.42 -2.96 2.05
CA ILE A 101 -5.89 -1.91 2.95
C ILE A 101 -6.86 -0.72 3.01
N MET A 102 -7.36 -0.28 1.85
CA MET A 102 -8.33 0.82 1.79
C MET A 102 -9.65 0.46 2.49
N ALA A 103 -10.14 -0.78 2.34
CA ALA A 103 -11.36 -1.24 2.98
C ALA A 103 -11.23 -1.25 4.51
N GLN A 104 -10.10 -1.75 5.04
CA GLN A 104 -9.83 -1.77 6.47
C GLN A 104 -9.88 -0.37 7.09
N MET A 105 -9.34 0.65 6.40
CA MET A 105 -9.43 2.04 6.85
C MET A 105 -10.86 2.60 6.82
N GLU A 106 -11.68 2.19 5.85
CA GLU A 106 -13.11 2.54 5.80
C GLU A 106 -13.97 1.75 6.82
N GLY A 107 -13.35 0.87 7.63
CA GLY A 107 -14.04 -0.02 8.57
C GLY A 107 -14.90 -1.07 7.85
N ALA A 108 -14.49 -1.46 6.64
CA ALA A 108 -15.13 -2.49 5.84
C ALA A 108 -14.20 -3.69 5.69
N ASP A 109 -14.74 -4.89 5.80
CA ASP A 109 -14.01 -6.10 5.47
C ASP A 109 -14.17 -6.38 3.98
N LEU A 110 -13.05 -6.42 3.26
CA LEU A 110 -13.05 -7.05 1.94
C LEU A 110 -13.22 -8.56 2.15
N PRO A 111 -14.22 -9.22 1.53
CA PRO A 111 -14.36 -10.66 1.65
C PRO A 111 -13.06 -11.36 1.26
N THR A 112 -12.61 -12.30 2.09
CA THR A 112 -11.41 -13.13 1.86
C THR A 112 -11.55 -14.06 0.64
N ILE A 113 -12.68 -13.99 -0.08
CA ILE A 113 -12.91 -14.65 -1.36
C ILE A 113 -12.12 -13.90 -2.43
N CYS A 114 -10.83 -14.18 -2.33
CA CYS A 114 -9.77 -14.08 -3.28
C CYS A 114 -10.20 -14.60 -4.68
N LEU A 115 -9.72 -13.91 -5.72
CA LEU A 115 -9.37 -14.44 -7.07
C LEU A 115 -10.29 -14.16 -8.27
N ASP A 116 -11.43 -13.48 -8.19
CA ASP A 116 -12.00 -12.98 -9.44
C ASP A 116 -11.27 -11.71 -9.88
N TYR A 117 -10.27 -11.91 -10.75
CA TYR A 117 -9.54 -10.85 -11.44
C TYR A 117 -10.51 -9.76 -11.95
N ASN A 118 -11.65 -10.13 -12.53
CA ASN A 118 -12.59 -9.15 -13.07
C ASN A 118 -13.28 -8.33 -11.97
N GLN A 119 -13.55 -8.94 -10.81
CA GLN A 119 -14.13 -8.23 -9.67
C GLN A 119 -13.12 -7.26 -9.06
N ASN A 120 -11.86 -7.69 -8.86
CA ASN A 120 -10.81 -6.79 -8.35
C ASN A 120 -10.58 -5.61 -9.30
N MET A 121 -10.55 -5.85 -10.62
CA MET A 121 -10.42 -4.79 -11.62
C MET A 121 -11.64 -3.87 -11.65
N ALA A 122 -12.86 -4.40 -11.55
CA ALA A 122 -14.07 -3.59 -11.51
C ALA A 122 -14.14 -2.71 -10.25
N MET A 123 -13.75 -3.25 -9.09
CA MET A 123 -13.68 -2.49 -7.84
C MET A 123 -12.62 -1.37 -7.93
N ALA A 124 -11.42 -1.71 -8.40
CA ALA A 124 -10.34 -0.74 -8.58
C ALA A 124 -10.75 0.37 -9.58
N SER A 125 -11.37 0.03 -10.71
CA SER A 125 -11.89 1.03 -11.66
C SER A 125 -12.89 1.97 -11.00
N ALA A 126 -13.86 1.44 -10.24
CA ALA A 126 -14.86 2.27 -9.58
C ALA A 126 -14.27 3.21 -8.53
N VAL A 127 -13.25 2.74 -7.79
CA VAL A 127 -12.51 3.55 -6.82
C VAL A 127 -11.69 4.64 -7.52
N LEU A 128 -11.01 4.30 -8.62
CA LEU A 128 -10.27 5.28 -9.44
C LEU A 128 -11.21 6.33 -10.08
N ASP A 129 -12.45 5.96 -10.37
CA ASP A 129 -13.52 6.88 -10.82
C ASP A 129 -14.11 7.73 -9.68
N GLY A 130 -13.60 7.59 -8.44
CA GLY A 130 -13.94 8.41 -7.29
C GLY A 130 -15.03 7.83 -6.37
N SER A 131 -15.40 6.55 -6.52
CA SER A 131 -16.33 5.89 -5.58
C SER A 131 -15.61 5.46 -4.30
N SER A 132 -16.27 5.60 -3.14
CA SER A 132 -15.75 4.98 -1.91
C SER A 132 -15.86 3.46 -1.95
N LEU A 133 -14.88 2.76 -1.38
CA LEU A 133 -14.83 1.31 -1.48
C LEU A 133 -15.99 0.65 -0.72
N LYS A 134 -16.42 1.22 0.40
CA LYS A 134 -17.63 0.80 1.13
C LYS A 134 -18.88 0.82 0.27
N ARG A 135 -19.04 1.82 -0.61
CA ARG A 135 -20.19 1.90 -1.53
C ARG A 135 -20.09 0.82 -2.61
N VAL A 136 -18.91 0.63 -3.17
CA VAL A 136 -18.64 -0.42 -4.18
C VAL A 136 -18.96 -1.81 -3.61
N LEU A 137 -18.50 -2.11 -2.39
CA LEU A 137 -18.77 -3.38 -1.71
C LEU A 137 -20.27 -3.58 -1.43
N HIS A 138 -20.97 -2.54 -0.98
CA HIS A 138 -22.41 -2.60 -0.75
C HIS A 138 -23.18 -2.89 -2.06
N ASP A 139 -22.84 -2.22 -3.16
CA ASP A 139 -23.51 -2.42 -4.45
C ASP A 139 -23.22 -3.80 -5.05
N GLN A 140 -22.07 -4.41 -4.74
CA GLN A 140 -21.77 -5.79 -5.12
C GLN A 140 -22.55 -6.82 -4.30
N ALA A 141 -22.75 -6.59 -2.99
CA ALA A 141 -23.50 -7.51 -2.14
C ALA A 141 -25.00 -7.58 -2.47
N GLN A 142 -25.51 -6.61 -3.24
CA GLN A 142 -26.91 -6.55 -3.69
C GLN A 142 -27.17 -7.18 -5.07
N ARG A 143 -26.12 -7.65 -5.76
CA ARG A 143 -26.22 -8.33 -7.07
C ARG A 143 -26.30 -9.85 -6.91
#